data_AF-F7PIN5-F1
#
_entry.id   AF-F7PIN5-F1
#
_cell.length_a   1.000
_cell.length_b   1.000
_cell.length_c   1.000
_cell.angle_alpha   90.00
_cell.angle_beta   90.00
_cell.angle_gamma   90.00
#
_symmetry.space_group_name_H-M   'P 1'
#
loop_
_entity.id
_entity.type
_entity.pdbx_description
1 polymer ?
#
loop_
_entity_poly.entity_id
_entity_poly.type
_entity_poly.pdbx_seq_one_letter_code
_entity_poly.pdbx_strand_id
1 'polypeptide(L)'
;MERHHLYGATFGIVGLLLAGIQLVHATEQTDVAVAILVDGIPFAMLGLTLSFAGYWLATSTEYEADLPRIAAWAVGGTLLFTAVVALMLFSQRVAPGTLQRVTYTAIDGVTVGAIAGTLVGLYDARSRHHRRRLQCERDRTEAFARKAADLNNYGRALAQSSSVEEVGAFCIQAVSSLLGLDQTAYVEVEPDNERIVSSTVAAVSDDEIRRLARTGGDQDDVVVYGHEHTGDPSTTFEHFGSMTVRLDNTVGTTGVLVTVGDITTELSAEDEQLLELLSSHAGMVLDQLYRRREPETASSNGQT
;
A
#
# COMPACT_ATOMS: atom_id res chain seq x y z
N MET A 1 4.77 16.86 23.91
CA MET A 1 5.19 17.61 22.71
C MET A 1 5.65 16.59 21.70
N GLU A 2 4.91 16.45 20.60
CA GLU A 2 5.26 15.54 19.52
C GLU A 2 6.63 15.93 18.92
N ARG A 3 7.42 14.94 18.50
CA ARG A 3 8.84 15.15 18.11
C ARG A 3 8.97 16.17 16.99
N HIS A 4 8.03 16.22 16.06
CA HIS A 4 8.03 17.16 14.95
C HIS A 4 7.95 18.63 15.38
N HIS A 5 7.21 18.96 16.45
CA HIS A 5 7.20 20.32 17.00
C HIS A 5 8.55 20.72 17.59
N LEU A 6 9.25 19.80 18.26
CA LEU A 6 10.56 20.09 18.86
C LEU A 6 11.64 20.34 17.79
N TYR A 7 11.74 19.47 16.78
CA TYR A 7 12.70 19.64 15.69
C TYR A 7 12.36 20.88 14.85
N GLY A 8 11.10 21.05 14.46
CA GLY A 8 10.68 22.20 13.66
C GLY A 8 10.84 23.54 14.40
N ALA A 9 10.52 23.60 15.70
CA ALA A 9 10.79 24.78 16.52
C ALA A 9 12.30 25.08 16.63
N THR A 10 13.14 24.05 16.74
CA THR A 10 14.60 24.22 16.78
C THR A 10 15.12 24.83 15.48
N PHE A 11 14.71 24.30 14.32
CA PHE A 11 15.06 24.87 13.01
C PHE A 11 14.52 26.30 12.84
N GLY A 12 13.29 26.55 13.30
CA GLY A 12 12.66 27.86 13.36
C GLY A 12 13.50 28.89 14.11
N ILE A 13 13.81 28.59 15.37
CA ILE A 13 14.57 29.45 16.28
C ILE A 13 15.98 29.67 15.74
N VAL A 14 16.67 28.61 15.28
CA VAL A 14 18.04 28.73 14.73
C VAL A 14 18.07 29.61 13.48
N GLY A 15 17.11 29.42 12.56
CA GLY A 15 17.01 30.27 11.36
C GLY A 15 16.75 31.73 11.69
N LEU A 16 15.86 32.00 12.64
CA LEU A 16 15.53 33.36 13.07
C LEU A 16 16.70 34.04 13.80
N LEU A 17 17.42 33.31 14.64
CA LEU A 17 18.64 33.79 15.29
C LEU A 17 19.72 34.11 14.26
N LEU A 18 19.96 33.22 13.29
CA LEU A 18 20.92 33.46 12.20
C LEU A 18 20.54 34.72 11.40
N ALA A 19 19.25 34.88 11.05
CA ALA A 19 18.79 36.07 10.33
C ALA A 19 19.02 37.37 11.13
N GLY A 20 18.78 37.34 12.45
CA GLY A 20 19.05 38.47 13.32
C GLY A 20 20.54 38.82 13.41
N ILE A 21 21.40 37.81 13.58
CA ILE A 21 22.86 37.98 13.64
C ILE A 21 23.39 38.56 12.31
N GLN A 22 22.89 38.06 11.17
CA GLN A 22 23.22 38.53 9.82
C GLN A 22 22.89 40.02 9.63
N LEU A 23 21.72 40.48 10.11
CA LEU A 23 21.32 41.89 10.04
C LEU A 23 22.20 42.79 10.91
N VAL A 24 22.50 42.38 12.15
CA VAL A 24 23.39 43.13 13.04
C VAL A 24 24.80 43.23 12.43
N HIS A 25 25.32 42.11 11.93
CA HIS A 25 26.62 42.09 11.25
C HIS A 25 26.68 43.02 10.03
N ALA A 26 25.66 43.01 9.18
CA ALA A 26 25.64 43.88 8.01
C ALA A 26 25.75 45.36 8.39
N THR A 27 25.10 45.77 9.49
CA THR A 27 25.15 47.16 9.99
C THR A 27 26.47 47.51 10.68
N GLU A 28 27.17 46.55 11.30
CA GLU A 28 28.48 46.79 11.93
C GLU A 28 29.62 46.84 10.90
N GLN A 29 29.45 46.16 9.76
CA GLN A 29 30.51 46.00 8.76
C GLN A 29 30.73 47.26 7.90
N THR A 30 29.69 48.09 7.70
CA THR A 30 29.76 49.25 6.81
C THR A 30 28.63 50.25 7.06
N ASP A 31 28.95 51.54 7.01
CA ASP A 31 27.93 52.61 7.02
C ASP A 31 27.29 52.84 5.63
N VAL A 32 27.77 52.12 4.61
CA VAL A 32 27.27 52.26 3.23
C VAL A 32 25.99 51.45 3.07
N ALA A 33 24.85 52.15 2.98
CA ALA A 33 23.51 51.54 2.85
C ALA A 33 23.42 50.48 1.73
N VAL A 34 24.09 50.69 0.60
CA VAL A 34 24.10 49.72 -0.51
C VAL A 34 24.83 48.43 -0.15
N ALA A 35 25.93 48.50 0.61
CA ALA A 35 26.66 47.32 1.03
C ALA A 35 25.90 46.53 2.11
N ILE A 36 25.19 47.21 3.02
CA ILE A 36 24.25 46.55 3.96
C ILE A 36 23.15 45.81 3.20
N LEU A 37 22.59 46.44 2.15
CA LEU A 37 21.55 45.85 1.32
C LEU A 37 22.05 44.60 0.58
N VAL A 38 23.25 44.66 0.01
CA VAL A 38 23.81 43.58 -0.83
C VAL A 38 24.38 42.43 -0.01
N ASP A 39 25.05 42.72 1.11
CA ASP A 39 25.73 41.69 1.91
C ASP A 39 24.84 41.17 3.06
N GLY A 40 23.93 41.98 3.60
CA GLY A 40 23.10 41.59 4.74
C GLY A 40 21.79 40.91 4.38
N ILE A 41 21.06 41.46 3.40
CA ILE A 41 19.71 40.98 3.08
C ILE A 41 19.70 39.55 2.54
N PRO A 42 20.55 39.14 1.58
CA PRO A 42 20.50 37.77 1.05
C PRO A 42 20.73 36.72 2.14
N PHE A 43 21.66 36.98 3.06
CA PHE A 43 21.96 36.02 4.11
C PHE A 43 20.93 36.05 5.26
N ALA A 44 20.33 37.21 5.55
CA ALA A 44 19.17 37.27 6.43
C ALA A 44 17.98 36.47 5.83
N MET A 45 17.73 36.58 4.52
CA MET A 45 16.73 35.79 3.81
C MET A 45 17.03 34.29 3.85
N LEU A 46 18.30 33.90 3.80
CA LEU A 46 18.74 32.52 3.98
C LEU A 46 18.40 32.00 5.39
N GLY A 47 18.67 32.77 6.44
CA GLY A 47 18.24 32.44 7.81
C GLY A 47 16.71 32.32 7.94
N LEU A 48 15.96 33.24 7.32
CA LEU A 48 14.49 33.19 7.27
C LEU A 48 13.97 31.98 6.49
N THR A 49 14.67 31.54 5.46
CA THR A 49 14.33 30.32 4.71
C THR A 49 14.47 29.09 5.59
N LEU A 50 15.53 29.03 6.41
CA LEU A 50 15.70 27.96 7.40
C LEU A 50 14.58 28.00 8.47
N SER A 51 14.18 29.20 8.88
CA SER A 51 13.07 29.38 9.82
C SER A 51 11.74 28.92 9.23
N PHE A 52 11.49 29.24 7.95
CA PHE A 52 10.31 28.79 7.21
C PHE A 52 10.30 27.27 7.04
N ALA A 53 11.46 26.68 6.70
CA ALA A 53 11.62 25.23 6.62
C ALA A 53 11.32 24.57 7.98
N GLY A 54 11.80 25.15 9.09
CA GLY A 54 11.49 24.68 10.45
C GLY A 54 10.00 24.75 10.79
N TYR A 55 9.32 25.86 10.45
CA TYR A 55 7.88 25.99 10.61
C TYR A 55 7.11 24.94 9.80
N TRP A 56 7.45 24.78 8.53
CA TRP A 56 6.82 23.80 7.65
C TRP A 56 6.99 22.36 8.17
N LEU A 57 8.18 22.04 8.68
CA LEU A 57 8.49 20.76 9.30
C LEU A 57 7.75 20.56 10.63
N ALA A 58 7.50 21.63 11.38
CA ALA A 58 6.70 21.61 12.61
C ALA A 58 5.20 21.39 12.35
N THR A 59 4.74 21.65 11.12
CA THR A 59 3.32 21.51 10.73
C THR A 59 3.06 20.27 9.86
N SER A 60 4.10 19.57 9.39
CA SER A 60 3.96 18.41 8.50
C SER A 60 4.20 17.09 9.25
N THR A 61 3.17 16.26 9.34
CA THR A 61 3.25 14.93 9.96
C THR A 61 3.90 13.88 9.05
N GLU A 62 3.92 14.12 7.74
CA GLU A 62 4.46 13.20 6.72
C GLU A 62 5.95 12.88 6.91
N TYR A 63 6.73 13.81 7.49
CA TYR A 63 8.19 13.69 7.58
C TYR A 63 8.71 13.32 8.98
N GLU A 64 7.83 12.97 9.93
CA GLU A 64 8.22 12.79 11.34
C GLU A 64 9.31 11.71 11.53
N ALA A 65 9.25 10.64 10.74
CA ALA A 65 10.24 9.56 10.78
C ALA A 65 11.62 9.99 10.24
N ASP A 66 11.67 10.96 9.33
CA ASP A 66 12.90 11.39 8.64
C ASP A 66 13.55 12.65 9.26
N LEU A 67 12.87 13.32 10.20
CA LEU A 67 13.36 14.48 10.97
C LEU A 67 14.80 14.36 11.51
N PRO A 68 15.20 13.30 12.25
CA PRO A 68 16.55 13.22 12.80
C PRO A 68 17.61 13.17 11.70
N ARG A 69 17.25 12.68 10.52
CA ARG A 69 18.16 12.57 9.37
C ARG A 69 18.30 13.90 8.64
N ILE A 70 17.21 14.66 8.52
CA ILE A 70 17.25 16.05 8.03
C ILE A 70 18.15 16.89 8.95
N ALA A 71 18.00 16.74 10.27
CA ALA A 71 18.87 17.38 11.26
C ALA A 71 20.34 16.96 11.12
N ALA A 72 20.61 15.67 10.94
CA ALA A 72 21.98 15.17 10.73
C ALA A 72 22.63 15.77 9.48
N TRP A 73 21.88 15.92 8.39
CA TRP A 73 22.38 16.57 7.18
C TRP A 73 22.61 18.07 7.36
N ALA A 74 21.73 18.78 8.08
CA ALA A 74 21.95 20.18 8.43
C ALA A 74 23.24 20.36 9.24
N VAL A 75 23.45 19.56 10.29
CA VAL A 75 24.68 19.55 11.09
C VAL A 75 25.90 19.21 10.24
N GLY A 76 25.80 18.20 9.37
CA GLY A 76 26.86 17.81 8.46
C GLY A 76 27.25 18.92 7.48
N GLY A 77 26.26 19.63 6.92
CA GLY A 77 26.49 20.79 6.06
C GLY A 77 27.15 21.95 6.80
N THR A 78 26.68 22.26 8.02
CA THR A 78 27.31 23.26 8.89
C THR A 78 28.77 22.92 9.20
N LEU A 79 29.06 21.68 9.59
CA LEU A 79 30.41 21.22 9.89
C LEU A 79 31.32 21.30 8.67
N LEU A 80 30.83 20.87 7.50
CA LEU A 80 31.59 20.93 6.24
C LEU A 80 31.97 22.36 5.89
N PHE A 81 31.02 23.29 5.90
CA PHE A 81 31.31 24.69 5.57
C PHE A 81 32.16 25.39 6.63
N THR A 82 31.97 25.06 7.91
CA THR A 82 32.84 25.55 8.99
C THR A 82 34.28 25.10 8.78
N ALA A 83 34.49 23.84 8.37
CA ALA A 83 35.82 23.31 8.05
C ALA A 83 36.44 24.02 6.83
N VAL A 84 35.66 24.32 5.80
CA VAL A 84 36.11 25.10 4.62
C VAL A 84 36.54 26.50 5.04
N VAL A 85 35.76 27.19 5.87
CA VAL A 85 36.13 28.51 6.40
C VAL A 85 37.39 28.44 7.23
N ALA A 86 37.49 27.47 8.16
CA ALA A 86 38.68 27.28 8.98
C ALA A 86 39.94 27.05 8.13
N LEU A 87 39.84 26.25 7.06
CA LEU A 87 40.92 26.00 6.12
C LEU A 87 41.30 27.28 5.34
N MET A 88 40.32 28.05 4.89
CA MET A 88 40.54 29.32 4.19
C MET A 88 41.28 30.33 5.08
N LEU A 89 40.86 30.45 6.34
CA LEU A 89 41.51 31.30 7.34
C LEU A 89 42.95 30.86 7.61
N PHE A 90 43.17 29.55 7.79
CA PHE A 90 44.51 28.98 7.96
C PHE A 90 45.42 29.30 6.76
N SER A 91 44.90 29.16 5.54
CA SER A 91 45.63 29.45 4.30
C SER A 91 46.03 30.92 4.17
N GLN A 92 45.20 31.85 4.63
CA GLN A 92 45.45 33.30 4.55
C GLN A 92 46.49 33.83 5.56
N ARG A 93 47.07 32.99 6.43
CA ARG A 93 48.04 33.38 7.48
C ARG A 93 47.59 34.61 8.28
N VAL A 94 46.42 34.50 8.92
CA VAL A 94 45.75 35.57 9.69
C VAL A 94 46.74 36.36 10.56
N ALA A 95 47.02 37.61 10.16
CA ALA A 95 47.76 38.56 11.00
C ALA A 95 46.87 38.96 12.20
N PRO A 96 47.42 39.14 13.41
CA PRO A 96 46.65 39.27 14.67
C PRO A 96 45.66 40.46 14.77
N GLY A 97 45.53 41.31 13.75
CA GLY A 97 44.61 42.44 13.69
C GLY A 97 43.25 42.20 13.03
N THR A 98 42.92 40.98 12.58
CA THR A 98 41.72 40.70 11.75
C THR A 98 40.64 39.84 12.42
N LEU A 99 40.65 39.72 13.76
CA LEU A 99 39.72 38.88 14.55
C LEU A 99 38.24 39.11 14.24
N GLN A 100 37.84 40.34 13.92
CA GLN A 100 36.45 40.67 13.58
C GLN A 100 36.06 40.08 12.22
N ARG A 101 36.94 40.17 11.21
CA ARG A 101 36.74 39.61 9.86
C ARG A 101 36.66 38.08 9.85
N VAL A 102 37.41 37.44 10.75
CA VAL A 102 37.38 35.98 10.98
C VAL A 102 36.02 35.51 11.48
N THR A 103 35.42 36.26 12.41
CA THR A 103 34.11 35.93 13.01
C THR A 103 32.99 36.04 11.98
N TYR A 104 33.06 37.02 11.09
CA TYR A 104 32.08 37.22 10.00
C TYR A 104 32.06 36.04 9.02
N THR A 105 33.22 35.65 8.48
CA THR A 105 33.31 34.54 7.52
C THR A 105 32.85 33.20 8.12
N ALA A 106 33.06 32.99 9.43
CA ALA A 106 32.60 31.79 10.11
C ALA A 106 31.06 31.70 10.20
N ILE A 107 30.38 32.81 10.51
CA ILE A 107 28.92 32.86 10.62
C ILE A 107 28.24 32.67 9.26
N ASP A 108 28.83 33.21 8.19
CA ASP A 108 28.35 32.97 6.81
C ASP A 108 28.49 31.50 6.42
N GLY A 109 29.64 30.89 6.73
CA GLY A 109 29.86 29.46 6.50
C GLY A 109 28.84 28.58 7.25
N VAL A 110 28.56 28.89 8.52
CA VAL A 110 27.56 28.17 9.32
C VAL A 110 26.18 28.28 8.69
N THR A 111 25.79 29.47 8.24
CA THR A 111 24.47 29.74 7.63
C THR A 111 24.31 28.97 6.32
N VAL A 112 25.28 29.09 5.41
CA VAL A 112 25.27 28.40 4.11
C VAL A 112 25.29 26.89 4.30
N GLY A 113 26.12 26.39 5.21
CA GLY A 113 26.21 24.97 5.53
C GLY A 113 24.91 24.40 6.10
N ALA A 114 24.26 25.12 7.02
CA ALA A 114 23.00 24.69 7.61
C ALA A 114 21.91 24.55 6.54
N ILE A 115 21.82 25.50 5.61
CA ILE A 115 20.80 25.50 4.54
C ILE A 115 21.10 24.43 3.51
N ALA A 116 22.33 24.36 3.01
CA ALA A 116 22.74 23.34 2.05
C ALA A 116 22.51 21.94 2.61
N GLY A 117 22.88 21.70 3.86
CA GLY A 117 22.63 20.45 4.57
C GLY A 117 21.13 20.14 4.70
N THR A 118 20.33 21.12 5.11
CA THR A 118 18.87 20.95 5.24
C THR A 118 18.21 20.59 3.91
N LEU A 119 18.61 21.24 2.81
CA LEU A 119 18.10 20.95 1.47
C LEU A 119 18.43 19.52 1.03
N VAL A 120 19.67 19.08 1.25
CA VAL A 120 20.08 17.70 0.96
C VAL A 120 19.28 16.71 1.80
N GLY A 121 19.11 16.99 3.09
CA GLY A 121 18.31 16.14 3.99
C GLY A 121 16.86 16.00 3.54
N LEU A 122 16.22 17.09 3.14
CA LEU A 122 14.84 17.08 2.65
C LEU A 122 14.71 16.33 1.32
N TYR A 123 15.66 16.53 0.40
CA TYR A 123 15.67 15.81 -0.88
C TYR A 123 15.82 14.29 -0.66
N ASP A 124 16.71 13.88 0.23
CA ASP A 124 16.97 12.48 0.58
C ASP A 124 15.74 11.83 1.26
N ALA A 125 15.06 12.54 2.16
CA ALA A 125 13.79 12.10 2.74
C ALA A 125 12.70 11.90 1.67
N ARG A 126 12.52 12.90 0.79
CA ARG A 126 11.57 12.83 -0.33
C ARG A 126 11.88 11.68 -1.28
N SER A 127 13.15 11.47 -1.61
CA SER A 127 13.60 10.38 -2.48
C SER A 127 13.23 9.01 -1.90
N ARG A 128 13.38 8.85 -0.59
CA ARG A 128 13.02 7.61 0.10
C ARG A 128 11.52 7.37 0.14
N HIS A 129 10.73 8.40 0.45
CA HIS A 129 9.27 8.27 0.43
C HIS A 129 8.78 7.83 -0.96
N HIS A 130 9.32 8.45 -2.01
CA HIS A 130 9.02 8.06 -3.39
C HIS A 130 9.45 6.62 -3.70
N ARG A 131 10.64 6.19 -3.29
CA ARG A 131 11.11 4.81 -3.48
C ARG A 131 10.25 3.79 -2.74
N ARG A 132 9.85 4.07 -1.49
CA ARG A 132 8.96 3.19 -0.72
C ARG A 132 7.61 3.04 -1.42
N ARG A 133 7.03 4.14 -1.87
CA ARG A 133 5.77 4.12 -2.64
C ARG A 133 5.89 3.27 -3.90
N LEU A 134 6.97 3.45 -4.68
CA LEU A 134 7.22 2.66 -5.87
C LEU A 134 7.45 1.17 -5.56
N GLN A 135 8.12 0.85 -4.45
CA GLN A 135 8.30 -0.52 -4.00
C GLN A 135 6.96 -1.17 -3.62
N CYS A 136 6.13 -0.48 -2.83
CA CYS A 136 4.79 -0.99 -2.48
C CYS A 136 3.91 -1.20 -3.72
N GLU A 137 3.95 -0.28 -4.68
CA GLU A 137 3.21 -0.42 -5.94
C GLU A 137 3.70 -1.61 -6.75
N ARG A 138 5.03 -1.75 -6.90
CA ARG A 138 5.64 -2.90 -7.59
C ARG A 138 5.31 -4.22 -6.92
N ASP A 139 5.42 -4.29 -5.60
CA ASP A 139 5.16 -5.52 -4.84
C ASP A 139 3.68 -5.91 -4.93
N ARG A 140 2.75 -4.93 -4.95
CA ARG A 140 1.34 -5.15 -5.25
C ARG A 140 1.12 -5.68 -6.67
N THR A 141 1.73 -5.06 -7.69
CA THR A 141 1.64 -5.54 -9.08
C THR A 141 2.23 -6.94 -9.24
N GLU A 142 3.36 -7.24 -8.58
CA GLU A 142 3.98 -8.57 -8.64
C GLU A 142 3.10 -9.63 -7.97
N ALA A 143 2.49 -9.30 -6.83
CA ALA A 143 1.53 -10.18 -6.17
C ALA A 143 0.31 -10.45 -7.07
N PHE A 144 -0.27 -9.42 -7.69
CA PHE A 144 -1.36 -9.58 -8.64
C PHE A 144 -0.96 -10.42 -9.85
N ALA A 145 0.19 -10.15 -10.47
CA ALA A 145 0.69 -10.90 -11.61
C ALA A 145 0.93 -12.39 -11.27
N ARG A 146 1.39 -12.69 -10.05
CA ARG A 146 1.54 -14.07 -9.56
C ARG A 146 0.19 -14.77 -9.42
N LYS A 147 -0.78 -14.12 -8.76
CA LYS A 147 -2.16 -14.64 -8.65
C LYS A 147 -2.80 -14.89 -10.03
N ALA A 148 -2.62 -13.96 -10.97
CA ALA A 148 -3.14 -14.10 -12.33
C ALA A 148 -2.46 -15.25 -13.12
N ALA A 149 -1.15 -15.46 -12.92
CA ALA A 149 -0.43 -16.57 -13.52
C ALA A 149 -0.91 -17.93 -12.98
N ASP A 150 -1.15 -18.01 -11.67
CA ASP A 150 -1.72 -19.20 -11.03
C ASP A 150 -3.15 -19.45 -11.54
N LEU A 151 -3.96 -18.39 -11.69
CA LEU A 151 -5.30 -18.47 -12.27
C LEU A 151 -5.30 -18.98 -13.72
N ASN A 152 -4.35 -18.55 -14.54
CA ASN A 152 -4.21 -19.09 -15.91
C ASN A 152 -3.87 -20.59 -15.91
N ASN A 153 -3.10 -21.06 -14.92
CA ASN A 153 -2.85 -22.50 -14.76
C ASN A 153 -4.15 -23.25 -14.39
N TYR A 154 -4.98 -22.69 -13.51
CA TYR A 154 -6.32 -23.24 -13.22
C TYR A 154 -7.24 -23.20 -14.43
N GLY A 155 -7.26 -22.13 -15.21
CA GLY A 155 -8.03 -22.05 -16.47
C GLY A 155 -7.67 -23.17 -17.45
N ARG A 156 -6.37 -23.52 -17.55
CA ARG A 156 -5.93 -24.68 -18.34
C ARG A 156 -6.38 -26.02 -17.74
N ALA A 157 -6.31 -26.19 -16.43
CA ALA A 157 -6.77 -27.41 -15.74
C ALA A 157 -8.29 -27.60 -15.89
N LEU A 158 -9.05 -26.51 -15.74
CA LEU A 158 -10.49 -26.46 -15.99
C LEU A 158 -10.81 -26.86 -17.43
N ALA A 159 -10.14 -26.29 -18.43
CA ALA A 159 -10.36 -26.63 -19.84
C ALA A 159 -10.04 -28.10 -20.19
N GLN A 160 -9.20 -28.76 -19.39
CA GLN A 160 -8.87 -30.19 -19.54
C GLN A 160 -9.75 -31.11 -18.70
N SER A 161 -10.61 -30.55 -17.85
CA SER A 161 -11.45 -31.30 -16.93
C SER A 161 -12.49 -32.12 -17.70
N SER A 162 -12.72 -33.34 -17.22
CA SER A 162 -13.60 -34.32 -17.85
C SER A 162 -14.93 -34.52 -17.10
N SER A 163 -15.03 -33.96 -15.89
CA SER A 163 -16.19 -34.10 -15.00
C SER A 163 -16.46 -32.80 -14.24
N VAL A 164 -17.69 -32.64 -13.77
CA VAL A 164 -18.10 -31.48 -12.98
C VAL A 164 -17.44 -31.51 -11.60
N GLU A 165 -17.22 -32.70 -11.04
CA GLU A 165 -16.49 -32.92 -9.78
C GLU A 165 -15.05 -32.38 -9.87
N GLU A 166 -14.36 -32.63 -10.99
CA GLU A 166 -13.01 -32.15 -11.24
C GLU A 166 -12.96 -30.62 -11.37
N VAL A 167 -13.94 -30.03 -12.07
CA VAL A 167 -14.09 -28.56 -12.15
C VAL A 167 -14.29 -27.94 -10.77
N GLY A 168 -15.19 -28.52 -9.96
CA GLY A 168 -15.45 -28.07 -8.59
C GLY A 168 -14.21 -28.13 -7.70
N ALA A 169 -13.44 -29.22 -7.78
CA ALA A 169 -12.19 -29.38 -7.04
C ALA A 169 -11.13 -28.35 -7.44
N PHE A 170 -10.94 -28.09 -8.74
CA PHE A 170 -10.02 -27.05 -9.20
C PHE A 170 -10.46 -25.64 -8.79
N CYS A 171 -11.78 -25.37 -8.79
CA CYS A 171 -12.31 -24.11 -8.31
C CYS A 171 -12.07 -23.90 -6.81
N ILE A 172 -12.30 -24.92 -5.98
CA ILE A 172 -11.97 -24.89 -4.54
C ILE A 172 -10.49 -24.59 -4.34
N GLN A 173 -9.62 -25.29 -5.08
CA GLN A 173 -8.18 -25.08 -4.98
C GLN A 173 -7.74 -23.69 -5.45
N ALA A 174 -8.37 -23.15 -6.50
CA ALA A 174 -8.13 -21.80 -6.97
C ALA A 174 -8.51 -20.76 -5.91
N VAL A 175 -9.68 -20.91 -5.27
CA VAL A 175 -10.11 -20.01 -4.19
C VAL A 175 -9.14 -20.05 -3.00
N SER A 176 -8.72 -21.24 -2.56
CA SER A 176 -7.72 -21.40 -1.49
C SER A 176 -6.38 -20.75 -1.87
N SER A 177 -5.90 -20.93 -3.11
CA SER A 177 -4.63 -20.31 -3.53
C SER A 177 -4.70 -18.80 -3.70
N LEU A 178 -5.81 -18.26 -4.20
CA LEU A 178 -5.96 -16.82 -4.48
C LEU A 178 -6.17 -16.00 -3.22
N LEU A 179 -6.94 -16.55 -2.27
CA LEU A 179 -7.44 -15.83 -1.10
C LEU A 179 -6.89 -16.36 0.23
N GLY A 180 -6.23 -17.53 0.24
CA GLY A 180 -5.81 -18.20 1.47
C GLY A 180 -6.98 -18.77 2.28
N LEU A 181 -8.11 -19.02 1.64
CA LEU A 181 -9.33 -19.52 2.28
C LEU A 181 -9.49 -21.02 2.01
N ASP A 182 -9.23 -21.84 3.02
CA ASP A 182 -9.13 -23.30 2.87
C ASP A 182 -10.45 -24.04 3.14
N GLN A 183 -11.49 -23.29 3.51
CA GLN A 183 -12.81 -23.79 3.87
C GLN A 183 -13.79 -23.41 2.76
N THR A 184 -13.72 -24.13 1.63
CA THR A 184 -14.54 -23.87 0.45
C THR A 184 -15.25 -25.14 -0.01
N ALA A 185 -16.52 -25.02 -0.38
CA ALA A 185 -17.32 -26.08 -0.97
C ALA A 185 -17.82 -25.67 -2.35
N TYR A 186 -17.98 -26.63 -3.24
CA TYR A 186 -18.65 -26.48 -4.53
C TYR A 186 -20.01 -27.18 -4.48
N VAL A 187 -21.06 -26.42 -4.78
CA VAL A 187 -22.46 -26.85 -4.68
C VAL A 187 -23.15 -26.59 -6.03
N GLU A 188 -23.88 -27.58 -6.53
CA GLU A 188 -24.83 -27.40 -7.62
C GLU A 188 -26.18 -27.02 -7.04
N VAL A 189 -26.71 -25.88 -7.49
CA VAL A 189 -28.03 -25.38 -7.11
C VAL A 189 -28.96 -25.55 -8.29
N GLU A 190 -29.92 -26.47 -8.15
CA GLU A 190 -31.05 -26.66 -9.05
C GLU A 190 -32.32 -26.06 -8.41
N PRO A 191 -33.42 -25.82 -9.17
CA PRO A 191 -34.62 -25.17 -8.65
C PRO A 191 -35.24 -25.84 -7.41
N ASP A 192 -35.11 -27.18 -7.32
CA ASP A 192 -35.75 -27.98 -6.27
C ASP A 192 -34.73 -28.75 -5.39
N ASN A 193 -33.43 -28.62 -5.64
CA ASN A 193 -32.41 -29.42 -4.96
C ASN A 193 -31.01 -28.77 -4.94
N GLU A 194 -30.29 -28.92 -3.83
CA GLU A 194 -28.87 -28.54 -3.72
C GLU A 194 -27.99 -29.76 -3.46
N ARG A 195 -27.01 -29.97 -4.35
CA ARG A 195 -26.05 -31.06 -4.25
C ARG A 195 -24.66 -30.52 -3.96
N ILE A 196 -24.11 -30.87 -2.81
CA ILE A 196 -22.68 -30.62 -2.51
C ILE A 196 -21.87 -31.62 -3.33
N VAL A 197 -21.08 -31.12 -4.28
CA VAL A 197 -20.27 -31.94 -5.19
C VAL A 197 -18.90 -32.21 -4.58
N SER A 198 -18.30 -31.18 -3.96
CA SER A 198 -17.01 -31.26 -3.28
C SER A 198 -17.00 -30.26 -2.12
N SER A 199 -16.33 -30.59 -1.02
CA SER A 199 -16.23 -29.70 0.14
C SER A 199 -14.94 -29.93 0.92
N THR A 200 -14.30 -28.83 1.31
CA THR A 200 -13.24 -28.81 2.35
C THR A 200 -13.73 -28.13 3.63
N VAL A 201 -15.00 -27.72 3.68
CA VAL A 201 -15.60 -27.01 4.81
C VAL A 201 -15.85 -28.00 5.96
N ALA A 202 -15.31 -27.68 7.12
CA ALA A 202 -15.53 -28.37 8.40
C ALA A 202 -16.10 -27.45 9.48
N ALA A 203 -16.10 -26.13 9.24
CA ALA A 203 -16.54 -25.12 10.20
C ALA A 203 -18.07 -25.10 10.42
N VAL A 204 -18.84 -25.51 9.41
CA VAL A 204 -20.30 -25.43 9.39
C VAL A 204 -20.93 -26.74 8.88
N SER A 205 -22.24 -26.92 9.12
CA SER A 205 -22.97 -28.10 8.66
C SER A 205 -23.25 -28.07 7.15
N ASP A 206 -23.50 -29.24 6.56
CA ASP A 206 -23.89 -29.33 5.15
C ASP A 206 -25.17 -28.55 4.82
N ASP A 207 -26.12 -28.46 5.76
CA ASP A 207 -27.36 -27.70 5.58
C ASP A 207 -27.09 -26.19 5.53
N GLU A 208 -26.12 -25.72 6.31
CA GLU A 208 -25.63 -24.34 6.26
C GLU A 208 -25.00 -24.03 4.90
N ILE A 209 -24.12 -24.93 4.42
CA ILE A 209 -23.46 -24.81 3.11
C ILE A 209 -24.50 -24.72 1.99
N ARG A 210 -25.53 -25.58 2.01
CA ARG A 210 -26.63 -25.55 1.02
C ARG A 210 -27.42 -24.24 1.08
N ARG A 211 -27.71 -23.73 2.28
CA ARG A 211 -28.43 -22.45 2.44
C ARG A 211 -27.64 -21.27 1.88
N LEU A 212 -26.34 -21.21 2.19
CA LEU A 212 -25.44 -20.19 1.66
C LEU A 212 -25.35 -20.29 0.14
N ALA A 213 -25.21 -21.50 -0.41
CA ALA A 213 -25.18 -21.74 -1.85
C ALA A 213 -26.46 -21.23 -2.55
N ARG A 214 -27.64 -21.54 -2.01
CA ARG A 214 -28.92 -21.06 -2.56
C ARG A 214 -28.99 -19.54 -2.57
N THR A 215 -28.58 -18.91 -1.46
CA THR A 215 -28.59 -17.45 -1.32
C THR A 215 -27.63 -16.77 -2.31
N GLY A 216 -26.47 -17.38 -2.56
CA GLY A 216 -25.51 -16.89 -3.56
C GLY A 216 -25.95 -17.15 -5.00
N GLY A 217 -26.68 -18.24 -5.26
CA GLY A 217 -27.21 -18.56 -6.58
C GLY A 217 -28.36 -17.64 -7.03
N ASP A 218 -29.16 -17.16 -6.08
CA ASP A 218 -30.31 -16.27 -6.34
C ASP A 218 -29.91 -14.79 -6.59
N GLN A 219 -28.68 -14.41 -6.23
CA GLN A 219 -28.19 -13.04 -6.41
C GLN A 219 -27.49 -12.87 -7.76
N ASP A 220 -27.61 -11.68 -8.35
CA ASP A 220 -27.03 -11.36 -9.68
C ASP A 220 -25.52 -11.16 -9.66
N ASP A 221 -24.94 -10.81 -8.51
CA ASP A 221 -23.51 -10.54 -8.36
C ASP A 221 -22.69 -11.83 -8.35
N VAL A 222 -21.50 -11.79 -8.96
CA VAL A 222 -20.60 -12.94 -9.03
C VAL A 222 -20.06 -13.30 -7.65
N VAL A 223 -19.77 -12.29 -6.80
CA VAL A 223 -19.26 -12.46 -5.45
C VAL A 223 -20.25 -11.83 -4.46
N VAL A 224 -20.70 -12.62 -3.51
CA VAL A 224 -21.65 -12.19 -2.48
C VAL A 224 -21.09 -12.46 -1.10
N TYR A 225 -21.13 -11.45 -0.23
CA TYR A 225 -20.70 -11.56 1.15
C TYR A 225 -21.90 -11.82 2.07
N GLY A 226 -21.83 -12.89 2.83
CA GLY A 226 -22.73 -13.11 3.95
C GLY A 226 -22.20 -12.41 5.19
N HIS A 227 -23.11 -11.82 5.97
CA HIS A 227 -22.79 -11.19 7.24
C HIS A 227 -22.28 -12.22 8.26
N GLU A 228 -21.76 -11.75 9.40
CA GLU A 228 -21.27 -12.61 10.47
C GLU A 228 -22.36 -13.59 10.92
N HIS A 229 -22.09 -14.88 10.75
CA HIS A 229 -22.98 -15.96 11.16
C HIS A 229 -22.49 -16.51 12.50
N THR A 230 -23.43 -16.70 13.43
CA THR A 230 -23.16 -17.43 14.68
C THR A 230 -23.17 -18.92 14.36
N GLY A 231 -22.03 -19.59 14.56
CA GLY A 231 -21.92 -21.02 14.38
C GLY A 231 -22.76 -21.82 15.39
N ASP A 232 -22.90 -23.11 15.13
CA ASP A 232 -23.41 -24.04 16.13
C ASP A 232 -22.46 -24.01 17.35
N PRO A 233 -22.96 -23.83 18.59
CA PRO A 233 -22.11 -23.82 19.79
C PRO A 233 -21.30 -25.12 20.03
N SER A 234 -21.53 -26.16 19.23
CA SER A 234 -20.74 -27.39 19.21
C SER A 234 -19.57 -27.41 18.21
N THR A 235 -19.42 -26.39 17.35
CA THR A 235 -18.30 -26.25 16.41
C THR A 235 -17.26 -25.22 16.87
N THR A 236 -16.06 -25.27 16.30
CA THR A 236 -14.88 -24.46 16.73
C THR A 236 -15.00 -22.96 16.42
N PHE A 237 -15.96 -22.53 15.60
CA PHE A 237 -16.10 -21.14 15.14
C PHE A 237 -17.38 -20.51 15.71
N GLU A 238 -17.25 -19.69 16.76
CA GLU A 238 -18.40 -18.96 17.32
C GLU A 238 -18.90 -17.86 16.36
N HIS A 239 -18.00 -17.28 15.55
CA HIS A 239 -18.30 -16.25 14.57
C HIS A 239 -17.51 -16.52 13.28
N PHE A 240 -18.17 -16.45 12.14
CA PHE A 240 -17.53 -16.55 10.81
C PHE A 240 -18.24 -15.65 9.79
N GLY A 241 -17.47 -15.15 8.83
CA GLY A 241 -18.01 -14.58 7.61
C GLY A 241 -18.14 -15.64 6.53
N SER A 242 -19.03 -15.42 5.56
CA SER A 242 -19.17 -16.29 4.40
C SER A 242 -19.04 -15.50 3.11
N MET A 243 -18.51 -16.12 2.06
CA MET A 243 -18.45 -15.57 0.72
C MET A 243 -18.91 -16.63 -0.26
N THR A 244 -19.82 -16.27 -1.15
CA THR A 244 -20.24 -17.15 -2.24
C THR A 244 -19.77 -16.60 -3.58
N VAL A 245 -19.27 -17.49 -4.45
CA VAL A 245 -18.90 -17.16 -5.83
C VAL A 245 -19.80 -17.94 -6.77
N ARG A 246 -20.62 -17.24 -7.54
CA ARG A 246 -21.54 -17.85 -8.53
C ARG A 246 -20.76 -18.21 -9.78
N LEU A 247 -20.94 -19.43 -10.28
CA LEU A 247 -20.39 -19.94 -11.54
C LEU A 247 -21.56 -20.09 -12.52
N ASP A 248 -21.77 -19.07 -13.35
CA ASP A 248 -22.92 -18.99 -14.25
C ASP A 248 -22.95 -20.15 -15.26
N ASN A 249 -24.13 -20.70 -15.50
CA ASN A 249 -24.38 -21.75 -16.49
C ASN A 249 -25.77 -21.59 -17.11
N THR A 250 -25.96 -22.08 -18.34
CA THR A 250 -27.18 -21.85 -19.13
C THR A 250 -28.26 -22.93 -19.00
N VAL A 251 -27.99 -24.02 -18.28
CA VAL A 251 -28.84 -25.24 -18.24
C VAL A 251 -29.60 -25.39 -16.90
N GLY A 252 -30.05 -24.29 -16.30
CA GLY A 252 -30.90 -24.31 -15.09
C GLY A 252 -30.25 -24.87 -13.82
N THR A 253 -28.96 -25.22 -13.86
CA THR A 253 -28.14 -25.63 -12.71
C THR A 253 -27.05 -24.58 -12.52
N THR A 254 -27.08 -23.87 -11.38
CA THR A 254 -26.09 -22.86 -11.03
C THR A 254 -25.02 -23.49 -10.15
N GLY A 255 -23.76 -23.41 -10.57
CA GLY A 255 -22.65 -23.80 -9.70
C GLY A 255 -22.35 -22.67 -8.71
N VAL A 256 -22.19 -22.98 -7.43
CA VAL A 256 -21.86 -21.98 -6.41
C VAL A 256 -20.71 -22.49 -5.56
N LEU A 257 -19.66 -21.69 -5.44
CA LEU A 257 -18.60 -21.89 -4.46
C LEU A 257 -19.02 -21.21 -3.16
N VAL A 258 -19.02 -21.93 -2.05
CA VAL A 258 -19.32 -21.41 -0.72
C VAL A 258 -18.05 -21.45 0.11
N THR A 259 -17.57 -20.29 0.53
CA THR A 259 -16.37 -20.16 1.37
C THR A 259 -16.77 -19.61 2.73
N VAL A 260 -16.23 -20.21 3.80
CA VAL A 260 -16.51 -19.83 5.18
C VAL A 260 -15.19 -19.56 5.90
N GLY A 261 -15.10 -18.50 6.71
CA GLY A 261 -13.88 -18.24 7.48
C GLY A 261 -13.88 -16.89 8.17
N ASP A 262 -12.69 -16.38 8.46
CA ASP A 262 -12.50 -15.03 9.02
C ASP A 262 -12.61 -13.97 7.90
N ILE A 263 -13.81 -13.88 7.32
CA ILE A 263 -14.13 -12.95 6.23
C ILE A 263 -14.80 -11.73 6.86
N THR A 264 -14.00 -10.83 7.41
CA THR A 264 -14.48 -9.63 8.12
C THR A 264 -14.65 -8.41 7.21
N THR A 265 -14.09 -8.45 6.00
CA THR A 265 -14.06 -7.33 5.06
C THR A 265 -14.27 -7.81 3.63
N GLU A 266 -14.83 -6.93 2.79
CA GLU A 266 -14.89 -7.13 1.35
C GLU A 266 -13.49 -7.36 0.77
N LEU A 267 -13.40 -8.17 -0.28
CA LEU A 267 -12.16 -8.41 -1.01
C LEU A 267 -11.63 -7.12 -1.65
N SER A 268 -10.34 -7.13 -1.97
CA SER A 268 -9.81 -6.10 -2.84
C SER A 268 -10.44 -6.22 -4.24
N ALA A 269 -10.63 -5.09 -4.92
CA ALA A 269 -11.15 -5.09 -6.31
C ALA A 269 -10.30 -5.96 -7.27
N GLU A 270 -9.02 -6.13 -6.98
CA GLU A 270 -8.12 -7.02 -7.74
C GLU A 270 -8.46 -8.49 -7.53
N ASP A 271 -8.75 -8.89 -6.28
CA ASP A 271 -9.12 -10.27 -5.95
C ASP A 271 -10.53 -10.61 -6.47
N GLU A 272 -11.46 -9.66 -6.39
CA GLU A 272 -12.81 -9.80 -6.97
C GLU A 272 -12.75 -10.02 -8.49
N GLN A 273 -11.94 -9.23 -9.21
CA GLN A 273 -11.73 -9.41 -10.64
C GLN A 273 -11.14 -10.79 -11.00
N LEU A 274 -10.26 -11.34 -10.15
CA LEU A 274 -9.71 -12.69 -10.34
C LEU A 274 -10.77 -13.77 -10.11
N LEU A 275 -11.68 -13.59 -9.15
CA LEU A 275 -12.82 -14.48 -8.93
C LEU A 275 -13.84 -14.41 -10.06
N GLU A 276 -14.10 -13.22 -10.62
CA GLU A 276 -14.94 -13.07 -11.81
C GLU A 276 -14.37 -13.83 -13.02
N LEU A 277 -13.06 -13.72 -13.23
CA LEU A 277 -12.39 -14.43 -14.30
C LEU A 277 -12.43 -15.96 -14.10
N LEU A 278 -12.24 -16.43 -12.85
CA LEU A 278 -12.41 -17.83 -12.47
C LEU A 278 -13.83 -18.31 -12.74
N SER A 279 -14.83 -17.55 -12.28
CA SER A 279 -16.25 -17.83 -12.48
C SER A 279 -16.60 -17.97 -13.95
N SER A 280 -16.17 -17.01 -14.77
CA SER A 280 -16.42 -17.02 -16.22
C SER A 280 -15.82 -18.26 -16.90
N HIS A 281 -14.57 -18.62 -16.56
CA HIS A 281 -13.92 -19.81 -17.15
C HIS A 281 -14.57 -21.11 -16.69
N ALA A 282 -14.84 -21.23 -15.39
CA ALA A 282 -15.48 -22.41 -14.82
C ALA A 282 -16.89 -22.59 -15.39
N GLY A 283 -17.69 -21.52 -15.44
CA GLY A 283 -19.03 -21.52 -16.01
C GLY A 283 -19.05 -21.98 -17.47
N MET A 284 -18.11 -21.52 -18.30
CA MET A 284 -17.96 -21.98 -19.69
C MET A 284 -17.70 -23.49 -19.79
N VAL A 285 -16.78 -24.02 -18.97
CA VAL A 285 -16.45 -25.45 -18.97
C VAL A 285 -17.62 -26.28 -18.45
N LEU A 286 -18.29 -25.82 -17.39
CA LEU A 286 -19.49 -26.46 -16.85
C LEU A 286 -20.58 -26.54 -17.91
N ASP A 287 -20.88 -25.43 -18.60
CA ASP A 287 -21.86 -25.38 -19.69
C ASP A 287 -21.56 -26.43 -20.78
N GLN A 288 -20.28 -26.58 -21.15
CA GLN A 288 -19.86 -27.61 -22.11
C GLN A 288 -20.08 -29.03 -21.59
N LEU A 289 -19.76 -29.30 -20.32
CA LEU A 289 -19.92 -30.62 -19.71
C LEU A 289 -21.40 -31.00 -19.54
N TYR A 290 -22.25 -30.05 -19.14
CA TYR A 290 -23.70 -30.26 -19.03
C TYR A 290 -24.34 -30.54 -20.39
N ARG A 291 -24.03 -29.74 -21.43
CA ARG A 291 -24.54 -29.99 -22.79
C ARG A 291 -24.11 -31.33 -23.38
N ARG A 292 -22.94 -31.86 -22.99
CA ARG A 292 -22.51 -33.21 -23.40
C ARG A 292 -23.27 -34.33 -22.68
N ARG A 293 -23.90 -34.06 -21.54
CA ARG A 293 -24.65 -35.05 -20.74
C ARG A 293 -26.10 -35.21 -21.21
N GLU A 294 -26.69 -34.17 -21.80
CA GLU A 294 -28.07 -34.19 -22.32
C GLU A 294 -28.38 -35.04 -23.58
N PRO A 295 -27.44 -35.51 -24.44
CA PRO A 295 -27.81 -36.27 -25.64
C PRO A 295 -28.30 -37.71 -25.39
N GLU A 296 -28.03 -38.31 -24.22
CA GLU A 296 -28.29 -39.74 -23.99
C GLU A 296 -29.72 -40.07 -23.56
N THR A 297 -30.44 -39.15 -22.92
CA THR A 297 -31.81 -39.40 -22.45
C THR A 297 -32.89 -39.27 -23.53
N ALA A 298 -32.59 -38.64 -24.67
CA ALA A 298 -33.56 -38.44 -25.75
C ALA A 298 -33.71 -39.63 -26.73
N SER A 299 -32.74 -40.57 -26.76
CA SER A 299 -32.77 -41.71 -27.71
C SER A 299 -33.48 -42.98 -27.19
N SER A 300 -33.86 -43.04 -25.90
CA SER A 300 -34.49 -44.24 -25.33
C SER A 300 -36.03 -44.26 -25.40
N ASN A 301 -36.70 -43.16 -25.75
CA ASN A 301 -38.17 -43.08 -25.79
C ASN A 301 -38.78 -43.14 -27.20
N GLY A 302 -38.00 -43.57 -28.20
CA GLY A 302 -38.41 -43.61 -29.61
C GLY A 302 -38.60 -45.02 -30.20
N GLN A 303 -38.69 -46.08 -29.39
CA GLN A 303 -39.03 -47.43 -29.86
C GLN A 303 -39.92 -48.15 -28.85
N THR A 304 -41.24 -47.95 -28.97
CA THR A 304 -42.28 -48.98 -28.85
C THR A 304 -43.59 -48.43 -29.40
#